data_AF-A0A9N9N1Z8-F1
#
_entry.id   AF-A0A9N9N1Z8-F1
#
_cell.length_a   1.000
_cell.length_b   1.000
_cell.length_c   1.000
_cell.angle_alpha   90.00
_cell.angle_beta   90.00
_cell.angle_gamma   90.00
#
_symmetry.space_group_name_H-M   'P 1'
#
loop_
_entity.id
_entity.type
_entity.pdbx_description
1 polymer ?
#
loop_
_entity_poly.entity_id
_entity_poly.type
_entity_poly.pdbx_seq_one_letter_code
_entity_poly.pdbx_strand_id
1 'polypeptide(L)'
;MMNIAKEKLVATWLVVRGDFETHEVPYQVLAKYRPLFKYVSAREIARLNLSDERILSFVGTHTELDRHQVGVVASRYIQMNPHWSEPHYLNLMNNLLCGVPMSFMRKIPEANYLQLSRQALGKSYSWAAQDVARLGLLLTEVDGHELAAVNPEAMSGITAQVMLEIPERNLMHITDMQLRFLGQQPLNILAKKMKIYHERLVKLSYAAGLHSECLLVIILTLSIQFAIK
;
A
#
# COMPACT_ATOMS: atom_id res chain seq x y z
N MET A 1 21.74 9.33 -17.98
CA MET A 1 21.06 8.05 -18.27
C MET A 1 22.13 6.99 -18.45
N MET A 2 22.17 5.94 -17.62
CA MET A 2 23.04 4.79 -17.89
C MET A 2 22.54 4.09 -19.17
N ASN A 3 23.38 4.04 -20.19
CA ASN A 3 23.15 3.19 -21.35
C ASN A 3 23.32 1.73 -20.91
N ILE A 4 22.23 1.11 -20.46
CA ILE A 4 22.23 -0.34 -20.26
C ILE A 4 22.36 -0.96 -21.65
N ALA A 5 23.41 -1.76 -21.84
CA ALA A 5 23.62 -2.47 -23.08
C ALA A 5 22.35 -3.25 -23.42
N LYS A 6 21.81 -3.06 -24.63
CA LYS A 6 20.60 -3.75 -25.14
C LYS A 6 20.64 -5.26 -24.87
N GLU A 7 21.83 -5.84 -24.90
CA GLU A 7 22.13 -7.24 -24.56
C GLU A 7 21.61 -7.67 -23.18
N LYS A 8 21.68 -6.83 -22.15
CA LYS A 8 21.18 -7.15 -20.81
C LYS A 8 19.66 -7.14 -20.73
N LEU A 9 19.00 -6.26 -21.51
CA LEU A 9 17.54 -6.27 -21.65
C LEU A 9 17.05 -7.48 -22.45
N VAL A 10 17.79 -7.86 -23.50
CA VAL A 10 17.53 -9.07 -24.29
C VAL A 10 17.70 -10.34 -23.46
N ALA A 11 18.72 -10.41 -22.60
CA ALA A 11 18.94 -11.54 -21.68
C ALA A 11 17.83 -11.67 -20.62
N THR A 12 17.36 -10.56 -20.04
CA THR A 12 16.15 -10.59 -19.20
C THR A 12 14.97 -11.15 -19.99
N TRP A 13 14.81 -10.72 -21.25
CA TRP A 13 13.66 -11.11 -22.05
C TRP A 13 13.61 -12.59 -22.44
N LEU A 14 14.75 -13.21 -22.71
CA LEU A 14 14.79 -14.65 -23.01
C LEU A 14 14.26 -15.49 -21.84
N VAL A 15 14.39 -14.98 -20.61
CA VAL A 15 14.06 -15.70 -19.38
C VAL A 15 12.59 -15.58 -18.99
N VAL A 16 11.91 -14.48 -19.32
CA VAL A 16 10.54 -14.18 -18.81
C VAL A 16 9.47 -13.98 -19.88
N ARG A 17 9.79 -14.25 -21.16
CA ARG A 17 8.85 -14.06 -22.28
C ARG A 17 7.81 -15.19 -22.35
N GLY A 18 6.59 -14.82 -22.75
CA GLY A 18 5.43 -15.72 -22.90
C GLY A 18 5.61 -16.99 -23.74
N ASP A 19 6.63 -17.03 -24.59
CA ASP A 19 6.85 -18.14 -25.54
C ASP A 19 7.79 -19.25 -24.98
N PHE A 20 8.33 -19.09 -23.76
CA PHE A 20 9.19 -20.08 -23.10
C PHE A 20 8.46 -20.83 -21.98
N GLU A 21 8.71 -22.14 -21.88
CA GLU A 21 8.30 -22.94 -20.72
C GLU A 21 9.11 -22.50 -19.49
N THR A 22 8.46 -21.74 -18.61
CA THR A 22 9.11 -21.04 -17.50
C THR A 22 9.62 -21.96 -16.39
N HIS A 23 9.33 -23.26 -16.45
CA HIS A 23 9.77 -24.28 -15.49
C HIS A 23 11.31 -24.31 -15.33
N GLU A 24 12.06 -23.82 -16.29
CA GLU A 24 13.54 -23.85 -16.30
C GLU A 24 14.23 -22.66 -15.60
N VAL A 25 13.50 -21.64 -15.13
CA VAL A 25 14.13 -20.44 -14.57
C VAL A 25 14.08 -20.44 -13.03
N PRO A 26 15.23 -20.63 -12.34
CA PRO A 26 15.29 -20.51 -10.89
C PRO A 26 15.01 -19.07 -10.43
N TYR A 27 14.39 -18.91 -9.26
CA TYR A 27 14.16 -17.59 -8.65
C TYR A 27 15.44 -16.76 -8.52
N GLN A 28 16.57 -17.41 -8.23
CA GLN A 28 17.89 -16.78 -8.14
C GLN A 28 18.31 -16.09 -9.46
N VAL A 29 17.91 -16.65 -10.60
CA VAL A 29 18.16 -16.06 -11.92
C VAL A 29 17.27 -14.85 -12.10
N LEU A 30 15.97 -14.94 -11.81
CA LEU A 30 15.05 -13.79 -11.85
C LEU A 30 15.55 -12.64 -10.97
N ALA A 31 16.00 -12.93 -9.75
CA ALA A 31 16.51 -11.94 -8.81
C ALA A 31 17.69 -11.12 -9.37
N LYS A 32 18.57 -11.72 -10.17
CA LYS A 32 19.68 -11.00 -10.84
C LYS A 32 19.17 -9.96 -11.83
N TYR A 33 18.02 -10.20 -12.45
CA TYR A 33 17.42 -9.30 -13.43
C TYR A 33 16.51 -8.24 -12.81
N ARG A 34 16.17 -8.33 -11.52
CA ARG A 34 15.30 -7.36 -10.82
C ARG A 34 15.66 -5.91 -11.16
N PRO A 35 16.91 -5.43 -10.97
CA PRO A 35 17.24 -4.00 -11.16
C PRO A 35 17.03 -3.49 -12.60
N LEU A 36 16.85 -4.38 -13.58
CA LEU A 36 16.67 -4.03 -14.98
C LEU A 36 15.21 -3.76 -15.34
N PHE A 37 14.23 -4.24 -14.57
CA PHE A 37 12.81 -4.12 -14.89
C PHE A 37 12.32 -2.67 -14.94
N LYS A 38 12.89 -1.76 -14.15
CA LYS A 38 12.55 -0.32 -14.22
C LYS A 38 12.90 0.33 -15.57
N TYR A 39 13.75 -0.30 -16.37
CA TYR A 39 14.15 0.19 -17.68
C TYR A 39 13.42 -0.51 -18.83
N VAL A 40 12.60 -1.52 -18.53
CA VAL A 40 11.79 -2.22 -19.53
C VAL A 40 10.59 -1.36 -19.88
N SER A 41 10.32 -1.13 -21.16
CA SER A 41 9.15 -0.31 -21.53
C SER A 41 7.84 -1.00 -21.13
N ALA A 42 6.77 -0.24 -20.92
CA ALA A 42 5.45 -0.82 -20.65
C ALA A 42 4.95 -1.72 -21.80
N ARG A 43 5.30 -1.39 -23.05
CA ARG A 43 4.99 -2.24 -24.21
C ARG A 43 5.67 -3.61 -24.11
N GLU A 44 6.91 -3.62 -23.65
CA GLU A 44 7.66 -4.84 -23.46
C GLU A 44 7.10 -5.62 -22.27
N ILE A 45 6.92 -4.99 -21.11
CA ILE A 45 6.46 -5.68 -19.89
C ILE A 45 5.10 -6.38 -20.08
N ALA A 46 4.28 -5.91 -21.03
CA ALA A 46 3.03 -6.56 -21.45
C ALA A 46 3.22 -7.98 -22.03
N ARG A 47 4.44 -8.36 -22.42
CA ARG A 47 4.80 -9.64 -23.05
C ARG A 47 5.36 -10.66 -22.06
N LEU A 48 5.37 -10.34 -20.76
CA LEU A 48 5.76 -11.28 -19.71
C LEU A 48 4.87 -12.53 -19.72
N ASN A 49 5.47 -13.67 -19.40
CA ASN A 49 4.73 -14.90 -19.18
C ASN A 49 4.03 -14.88 -17.81
N LEU A 50 2.87 -14.21 -17.72
CA LEU A 50 2.14 -14.07 -16.46
C LEU A 50 1.29 -15.30 -16.09
N SER A 51 1.33 -16.38 -16.89
CA SER A 51 0.75 -17.68 -16.49
C SER A 51 1.60 -18.36 -15.40
N ASP A 52 2.88 -17.99 -15.29
CA ASP A 52 3.74 -18.44 -14.20
C ASP A 52 3.58 -17.52 -12.98
N GLU A 53 3.01 -18.06 -11.92
CA GLU A 53 2.80 -17.36 -10.65
C GLU A 53 4.10 -16.81 -10.05
N ARG A 54 5.25 -17.44 -10.32
CA ARG A 54 6.55 -16.96 -9.84
C ARG A 54 6.93 -15.66 -10.53
N ILE A 55 6.68 -15.54 -11.83
CA ILE A 55 6.95 -14.30 -12.58
C ILE A 55 5.98 -13.22 -12.12
N LEU A 56 4.70 -13.55 -11.99
CA LEU A 56 3.69 -12.60 -11.50
C LEU A 56 4.05 -12.07 -10.11
N SER A 57 4.33 -12.95 -9.15
CA SER A 57 4.72 -12.58 -7.79
C SER A 57 6.05 -11.80 -7.75
N PHE A 58 7.01 -12.20 -8.59
CA PHE A 58 8.28 -11.49 -8.70
C PHE A 58 8.11 -10.05 -9.20
N VAL A 59 7.31 -9.87 -10.27
CA VAL A 59 7.00 -8.55 -10.82
C VAL A 59 6.13 -7.75 -9.86
N GLY A 60 5.16 -8.38 -9.20
CA GLY A 60 4.27 -7.69 -8.27
C GLY A 60 4.90 -7.26 -6.96
N THR A 61 6.01 -7.88 -6.55
CA THR A 61 6.81 -7.39 -5.42
C THR A 61 7.83 -6.33 -5.85
N HIS A 62 7.89 -5.95 -7.12
CA HIS A 62 8.91 -5.04 -7.62
C HIS A 62 8.58 -3.58 -7.33
N THR A 63 9.45 -2.92 -6.57
CA THR A 63 9.19 -1.58 -6.01
C THR A 63 9.57 -0.41 -6.91
N GLU A 64 10.16 -0.67 -8.07
CA GLU A 64 10.69 0.36 -8.98
C GLU A 64 9.92 0.39 -10.31
N LEU A 65 8.81 -0.35 -10.39
CA LEU A 65 7.92 -0.24 -11.53
C LEU A 65 7.12 1.06 -11.43
N ASP A 66 7.01 1.77 -12.54
CA ASP A 66 6.16 2.93 -12.62
C ASP A 66 4.67 2.53 -12.69
N ARG A 67 3.78 3.50 -12.44
CA ARG A 67 2.33 3.27 -12.42
C ARG A 67 1.79 2.74 -13.74
N HIS A 68 2.38 3.14 -14.86
CA HIS A 68 1.95 2.69 -16.19
C HIS A 68 2.32 1.22 -16.42
N GLN A 69 3.56 0.83 -16.09
CA GLN A 69 4.02 -0.57 -16.13
C GLN A 69 3.15 -1.46 -15.24
N VAL A 70 2.90 -1.04 -14.00
CA VAL A 70 2.02 -1.75 -13.05
C VAL A 70 0.64 -1.98 -13.65
N GLY A 71 0.01 -0.92 -14.19
CA GLY A 71 -1.31 -1.04 -14.82
C GLY A 71 -1.34 -1.96 -16.04
N VAL A 72 -0.29 -1.96 -16.86
CA VAL A 72 -0.17 -2.84 -18.03
C VAL A 72 -0.08 -4.31 -17.61
N VAL A 73 0.78 -4.64 -16.63
CA VAL A 73 0.91 -6.02 -16.14
C VAL A 73 -0.41 -6.50 -15.52
N ALA A 74 -1.02 -5.68 -14.66
CA ALA A 74 -2.29 -6.00 -14.02
C ALA A 74 -3.41 -6.26 -15.04
N SER A 75 -3.56 -5.37 -16.02
CA SER A 75 -4.58 -5.52 -17.07
C SER A 75 -4.34 -6.78 -17.91
N ARG A 76 -3.09 -7.10 -18.22
CA ARG A 76 -2.74 -8.29 -19.00
C ARG A 76 -3.03 -9.57 -18.23
N TYR A 77 -2.75 -9.60 -16.93
CA TYR A 77 -3.03 -10.75 -16.08
C TYR A 77 -4.55 -11.03 -15.97
N ILE A 78 -5.34 -9.98 -15.76
CA ILE A 78 -6.81 -10.08 -15.69
C ILE A 78 -7.41 -10.66 -16.99
N GLN A 79 -6.85 -10.28 -18.14
CA GLN A 79 -7.30 -10.80 -19.43
C GLN A 79 -7.03 -12.29 -19.62
N MET A 80 -5.95 -12.82 -19.02
CA MET A 80 -5.57 -14.22 -19.18
C MET A 80 -6.13 -15.13 -18.10
N ASN A 81 -6.33 -14.63 -16.88
CA ASN A 81 -6.82 -15.42 -15.76
C ASN A 81 -8.26 -15.00 -15.40
N PRO A 82 -9.29 -15.79 -15.78
CA PRO A 82 -10.67 -15.47 -15.42
C PRO A 82 -10.94 -15.53 -13.91
N HIS A 83 -10.10 -16.26 -13.16
CA HIS A 83 -10.20 -16.43 -11.70
C HIS A 83 -9.43 -15.37 -10.92
N TRP A 84 -8.85 -14.35 -11.57
CA TRP A 84 -7.96 -13.36 -10.94
C TRP A 84 -8.53 -12.68 -9.67
N SER A 85 -9.87 -12.62 -9.53
CA SER A 85 -10.56 -12.00 -8.40
C SER A 85 -10.62 -12.87 -7.14
N GLU A 86 -10.15 -14.11 -7.19
CA GLU A 86 -10.07 -14.98 -6.01
C GLU A 86 -8.89 -14.57 -5.11
N PRO A 87 -9.01 -14.72 -3.77
CA PRO A 87 -8.00 -14.22 -2.83
C PRO A 87 -6.57 -14.71 -3.09
N HIS A 88 -6.41 -15.95 -3.56
CA HIS A 88 -5.11 -16.51 -3.90
C HIS A 88 -4.39 -15.68 -4.98
N TYR A 89 -5.08 -15.38 -6.09
CA TYR A 89 -4.50 -14.61 -7.20
C TYR A 89 -4.32 -13.13 -6.88
N LEU A 90 -5.25 -12.55 -6.12
CA LEU A 90 -5.09 -11.17 -5.62
C LEU A 90 -3.83 -11.04 -4.77
N ASN A 91 -3.53 -12.03 -3.94
CA ASN A 91 -2.30 -12.07 -3.17
C ASN A 91 -1.04 -12.19 -4.04
N LEU A 92 -1.09 -12.99 -5.12
CA LEU A 92 0.01 -13.10 -6.07
C LEU A 92 0.27 -11.80 -6.84
N MET A 93 -0.79 -11.05 -7.18
CA MET A 93 -0.65 -9.77 -7.87
C MET A 93 0.12 -8.73 -7.05
N ASN A 94 0.06 -8.81 -5.71
CA ASN A 94 0.82 -7.95 -4.82
C ASN A 94 0.59 -6.44 -5.15
N ASN A 95 1.65 -5.62 -5.28
CA ASN A 95 1.56 -4.21 -5.67
C ASN A 95 0.85 -4.00 -7.03
N LEU A 96 0.69 -5.02 -7.88
CA LEU A 96 -0.03 -4.89 -9.14
C LEU A 96 -1.52 -4.60 -8.96
N LEU A 97 -2.09 -4.90 -7.78
CA LEU A 97 -3.46 -4.57 -7.47
C LEU A 97 -3.77 -3.07 -7.61
N CYS A 98 -2.79 -2.19 -7.34
CA CYS A 98 -2.97 -0.74 -7.53
C CYS A 98 -3.05 -0.32 -9.01
N GLY A 99 -2.64 -1.21 -9.92
CA GLY A 99 -2.77 -1.03 -11.36
C GLY A 99 -4.10 -1.50 -11.95
N VAL A 100 -4.95 -2.17 -11.17
CA VAL A 100 -6.21 -2.74 -11.66
C VAL A 100 -7.24 -1.64 -11.90
N PRO A 101 -7.88 -1.57 -13.09
CA PRO A 101 -8.91 -0.58 -13.35
C PRO A 101 -10.12 -0.75 -12.42
N MET A 102 -10.75 0.37 -12.09
CA MET A 102 -11.77 0.38 -11.04
C MET A 102 -13.09 -0.28 -11.39
N SER A 103 -13.38 -0.42 -12.67
CA SER A 103 -14.48 -1.24 -13.14
C SER A 103 -14.31 -2.72 -12.75
N PHE A 104 -13.08 -3.19 -12.56
CA PHE A 104 -12.77 -4.58 -12.18
C PHE A 104 -12.72 -4.76 -10.66
N MET A 105 -12.01 -3.88 -9.93
CA MET A 105 -11.91 -3.98 -8.47
C MET A 105 -13.29 -3.96 -7.80
N ARG A 106 -14.25 -3.16 -8.30
CA ARG A 106 -15.63 -3.12 -7.75
C ARG A 106 -16.41 -4.44 -7.88
N LYS A 107 -15.95 -5.37 -8.72
CA LYS A 107 -16.59 -6.68 -8.88
C LYS A 107 -16.10 -7.69 -7.85
N ILE A 108 -15.03 -7.38 -7.11
CA ILE A 108 -14.46 -8.27 -6.11
C ILE A 108 -15.34 -8.21 -4.85
N PRO A 109 -15.81 -9.35 -4.33
CA PRO A 109 -16.58 -9.40 -3.08
C PRO A 109 -15.78 -8.83 -1.90
N GLU A 110 -16.43 -8.11 -1.00
CA GLU A 110 -15.81 -7.57 0.23
C GLU A 110 -15.12 -8.66 1.07
N ALA A 111 -15.70 -9.86 1.13
CA ALA A 111 -15.14 -11.01 1.84
C ALA A 111 -13.77 -11.48 1.29
N ASN A 112 -13.47 -11.21 0.02
CA ASN A 112 -12.18 -11.57 -0.57
C ASN A 112 -11.09 -10.59 -0.14
N TYR A 113 -11.43 -9.33 0.08
CA TYR A 113 -10.50 -8.30 0.56
C TYR A 113 -9.97 -8.63 1.96
N LEU A 114 -10.81 -9.23 2.82
CA LEU A 114 -10.42 -9.67 4.16
C LEU A 114 -9.38 -10.81 4.17
N GLN A 115 -9.22 -11.50 3.04
CA GLN A 115 -8.27 -12.62 2.87
C GLN A 115 -6.97 -12.17 2.20
N LEU A 116 -6.80 -10.87 1.94
CA LEU A 116 -5.58 -10.33 1.37
C LEU A 116 -4.50 -10.21 2.44
N SER A 117 -3.31 -10.69 2.09
CA SER A 117 -2.08 -10.41 2.80
C SER A 117 -1.79 -8.90 2.75
N ARG A 118 -1.18 -8.38 3.81
CA ARG A 118 -0.78 -6.95 3.89
C ARG A 118 0.08 -6.52 2.70
N GLN A 119 0.92 -7.43 2.21
CA GLN A 119 1.78 -7.19 1.05
C GLN A 119 0.98 -6.93 -0.23
N ALA A 120 -0.23 -7.49 -0.35
CA ALA A 120 -1.08 -7.32 -1.52
C ALA A 120 -1.70 -5.93 -1.63
N LEU A 121 -1.82 -5.22 -0.51
CA LEU A 121 -2.30 -3.83 -0.53
C LEU A 121 -1.26 -2.89 -1.15
N GLY A 122 -0.04 -3.37 -1.38
CA GLY A 122 1.07 -2.62 -1.89
C GLY A 122 1.62 -1.61 -0.89
N LYS A 123 2.53 -0.74 -1.33
CA LYS A 123 3.18 0.22 -0.42
C LYS A 123 2.31 1.42 -0.12
N SER A 124 2.12 1.72 1.16
CA SER A 124 1.26 2.79 1.63
C SER A 124 1.59 4.18 1.07
N TYR A 125 2.87 4.47 0.83
CA TYR A 125 3.30 5.74 0.22
C TYR A 125 2.86 5.94 -1.23
N SER A 126 2.47 4.87 -1.92
CA SER A 126 2.05 4.92 -3.33
C SER A 126 0.55 5.04 -3.51
N TRP A 127 -0.22 4.90 -2.43
CA TRP A 127 -1.68 4.98 -2.46
C TRP A 127 -2.15 6.40 -2.79
N ALA A 128 -3.16 6.50 -3.64
CA ALA A 128 -3.93 7.71 -3.83
C ALA A 128 -5.13 7.74 -2.87
N ALA A 129 -5.79 8.90 -2.73
CA ALA A 129 -6.98 9.05 -1.88
C ALA A 129 -8.08 8.04 -2.21
N GLN A 130 -8.24 7.71 -3.50
CA GLN A 130 -9.23 6.73 -3.94
C GLN A 130 -8.89 5.31 -3.50
N ASP A 131 -7.61 4.97 -3.35
CA ASP A 131 -7.15 3.66 -2.91
C ASP A 131 -7.39 3.52 -1.40
N VAL A 132 -6.98 4.54 -0.62
CA VAL A 132 -7.24 4.64 0.83
C VAL A 132 -8.73 4.53 1.13
N ALA A 133 -9.59 5.23 0.39
CA ALA A 133 -11.05 5.16 0.58
C ALA A 133 -11.63 3.75 0.36
N ARG A 134 -11.01 2.94 -0.52
CA ARG A 134 -11.47 1.58 -0.84
C ARG A 134 -10.91 0.51 0.06
N LEU A 135 -9.67 0.68 0.51
CA LEU A 135 -9.13 -0.17 1.57
C LEU A 135 -10.10 -0.16 2.76
N GLY A 136 -10.72 0.98 3.04
CA GLY A 136 -11.83 1.05 3.97
C GLY A 136 -11.40 0.50 5.33
N LEU A 137 -12.11 -0.49 5.84
CA LEU A 137 -11.77 -1.14 7.10
C LEU A 137 -10.45 -1.93 7.06
N LEU A 138 -9.92 -2.32 5.90
CA LEU A 138 -8.60 -2.95 5.85
C LEU A 138 -7.48 -2.02 6.33
N LEU A 139 -7.68 -0.69 6.31
CA LEU A 139 -6.73 0.25 6.88
C LEU A 139 -6.55 0.08 8.40
N THR A 140 -7.48 -0.57 9.09
CA THR A 140 -7.35 -0.82 10.54
C THR A 140 -6.25 -1.83 10.86
N GLU A 141 -5.89 -2.67 9.88
CA GLU A 141 -4.85 -3.69 10.00
C GLU A 141 -3.45 -3.16 9.71
N VAL A 142 -3.35 -1.94 9.18
CA VAL A 142 -2.10 -1.26 8.87
C VAL A 142 -1.47 -0.76 10.18
N ASP A 143 -0.18 -0.99 10.37
CA ASP A 143 0.52 -0.53 11.57
C ASP A 143 0.78 1.00 11.54
N GLY A 144 1.25 1.54 12.66
CA GLY A 144 1.53 2.98 12.78
C GLY A 144 2.59 3.48 11.79
N HIS A 145 3.63 2.70 11.50
CA HIS A 145 4.70 3.09 10.58
C HIS A 145 4.21 3.11 9.13
N GLU A 146 3.44 2.11 8.74
CA GLU A 146 2.83 2.04 7.41
C GLU A 146 1.79 3.16 7.23
N LEU A 147 1.00 3.48 8.27
CA LEU A 147 0.06 4.60 8.24
C LEU A 147 0.78 5.96 8.10
N ALA A 148 1.90 6.16 8.81
CA ALA A 148 2.74 7.36 8.67
C ALA A 148 3.33 7.51 7.26
N ALA A 149 3.55 6.40 6.57
CA ALA A 149 4.09 6.39 5.21
C ALA A 149 3.03 6.71 4.13
N VAL A 150 1.73 6.72 4.46
CA VAL A 150 0.67 7.11 3.50
C VAL A 150 0.92 8.52 2.98
N ASN A 151 0.81 8.72 1.66
CA ASN A 151 0.94 10.05 1.06
C ASN A 151 -0.07 11.04 1.70
N PRO A 152 0.35 12.24 2.15
CA PRO A 152 -0.54 13.22 2.75
C PRO A 152 -1.84 13.46 1.98
N GLU A 153 -1.79 13.61 0.65
CA GLU A 153 -2.99 13.83 -0.16
C GLU A 153 -3.97 12.65 -0.11
N ALA A 154 -3.44 11.44 0.02
CA ALA A 154 -4.22 10.22 0.08
C ALA A 154 -5.02 10.09 1.39
N MET A 155 -4.66 10.82 2.44
CA MET A 155 -5.39 10.85 3.70
C MET A 155 -6.81 11.39 3.55
N SER A 156 -7.07 12.19 2.51
CA SER A 156 -8.43 12.64 2.18
C SER A 156 -9.39 11.49 1.86
N GLY A 157 -8.86 10.30 1.56
CA GLY A 157 -9.63 9.07 1.38
C GLY A 157 -10.11 8.41 2.67
N ILE A 158 -9.54 8.75 3.84
CA ILE A 158 -9.96 8.16 5.12
C ILE A 158 -11.35 8.68 5.50
N THR A 159 -12.32 7.77 5.56
CA THR A 159 -13.69 8.10 5.96
C THR A 159 -13.83 8.14 7.48
N ALA A 160 -14.91 8.77 7.95
CA ALA A 160 -15.23 8.81 9.38
C ALA A 160 -15.37 7.41 9.99
N GLN A 161 -15.98 6.48 9.24
CA GLN A 161 -16.14 5.09 9.66
C GLN A 161 -14.79 4.40 9.86
N VAL A 162 -13.86 4.56 8.92
CA VAL A 162 -12.52 3.96 9.04
C VAL A 162 -11.77 4.56 10.22
N MET A 163 -11.84 5.87 10.41
CA MET A 163 -11.18 6.55 11.53
C MET A 163 -11.69 6.06 12.91
N LEU A 164 -12.97 5.69 13.01
CA LEU A 164 -13.53 5.10 14.22
C LEU A 164 -12.89 3.75 14.56
N GLU A 165 -12.53 2.96 13.55
CA GLU A 165 -12.01 1.60 13.75
C GLU A 165 -10.48 1.54 13.88
N ILE A 166 -9.72 2.50 13.34
CA ILE A 166 -8.25 2.48 13.46
C ILE A 166 -7.83 2.58 14.95
N PRO A 167 -6.96 1.67 15.46
CA PRO A 167 -6.53 1.69 16.86
C PRO A 167 -5.84 3.00 17.27
N GLU A 168 -6.07 3.47 18.50
CA GLU A 168 -5.51 4.75 18.98
C GLU A 168 -3.98 4.76 18.91
N ARG A 169 -3.33 3.63 19.18
CA ARG A 169 -1.87 3.48 19.08
C ARG A 169 -1.32 3.78 17.68
N ASN A 170 -2.05 3.43 16.62
CA ASN A 170 -1.61 3.63 15.24
C ASN A 170 -1.84 5.09 14.83
N LEU A 171 -2.94 5.69 15.30
CA LEU A 171 -3.29 7.09 15.02
C LEU A 171 -2.24 8.09 15.54
N MET A 172 -1.45 7.73 16.55
CA MET A 172 -0.33 8.57 17.03
C MET A 172 0.78 8.78 16.00
N HIS A 173 0.82 7.96 14.95
CA HIS A 173 1.83 8.05 13.89
C HIS A 173 1.39 8.94 12.73
N ILE A 174 0.15 9.47 12.75
CA ILE A 174 -0.29 10.43 11.73
C ILE A 174 0.52 11.72 11.88
N THR A 175 1.12 12.15 10.78
CA THR A 175 1.98 13.34 10.72
C THR A 175 1.16 14.63 10.57
N ASP A 176 1.74 15.76 11.00
CA ASP A 176 1.14 17.09 10.83
C ASP A 176 0.78 17.42 9.38
N MET A 177 1.57 16.93 8.42
CA MET A 177 1.27 17.10 7.00
C MET A 177 0.04 16.32 6.58
N GLN A 178 -0.10 15.08 7.04
CA GLN A 178 -1.27 14.23 6.78
C GLN A 178 -2.56 14.79 7.41
N LEU A 179 -2.48 15.38 8.61
CA LEU A 179 -3.63 16.01 9.28
C LEU A 179 -4.30 17.10 8.42
N ARG A 180 -3.53 17.79 7.56
CA ARG A 180 -4.05 18.87 6.72
C ARG A 180 -5.01 18.39 5.63
N PHE A 181 -4.94 17.12 5.26
CA PHE A 181 -5.72 16.53 4.17
C PHE A 181 -6.87 15.65 4.65
N LEU A 182 -6.97 15.39 5.97
CA LEU A 182 -8.13 14.70 6.52
C LEU A 182 -9.39 15.57 6.39
N GLY A 183 -10.52 14.92 6.08
CA GLY A 183 -11.82 15.58 6.15
C GLY A 183 -12.18 15.97 7.59
N GLN A 184 -13.06 16.96 7.74
CA GLN A 184 -13.42 17.51 9.05
C GLN A 184 -13.99 16.45 10.02
N GLN A 185 -14.85 15.55 9.54
CA GLN A 185 -15.43 14.49 10.38
C GLN A 185 -14.37 13.50 10.89
N PRO A 186 -13.52 12.87 10.04
CA PRO A 186 -12.37 12.09 10.49
C PRO A 186 -11.48 12.85 11.49
N LEU A 187 -11.21 14.13 11.22
CA LEU A 187 -10.37 14.96 12.10
C LEU A 187 -10.98 15.12 13.51
N ASN A 188 -12.29 15.39 13.60
CA ASN A 188 -13.00 15.49 14.88
C ASN A 188 -12.97 14.17 15.66
N ILE A 189 -13.12 13.04 14.96
CA ILE A 189 -13.04 11.70 15.55
C ILE A 189 -11.63 11.44 16.09
N LEU A 190 -10.61 11.73 15.29
CA LEU A 190 -9.21 11.60 15.68
C LEU A 190 -8.91 12.40 16.94
N ALA A 191 -9.28 13.68 16.98
CA ALA A 191 -9.07 14.54 18.13
C ALA A 191 -9.72 13.96 19.41
N LYS A 192 -10.95 13.45 19.30
CA LYS A 192 -11.65 12.80 20.41
C LYS A 192 -10.93 11.53 20.88
N LYS A 193 -10.48 10.68 19.96
CA LYS A 193 -9.75 9.44 20.28
C LYS A 193 -8.41 9.75 20.96
N MET A 194 -7.67 10.75 20.46
CA MET A 194 -6.38 11.15 21.04
C MET A 194 -6.54 11.72 22.44
N LYS A 195 -7.56 12.54 22.69
CA LYS A 195 -7.88 13.03 24.03
C LYS A 195 -8.16 11.88 25.00
N ILE A 196 -9.04 10.95 24.62
CA ILE A 196 -9.40 9.81 25.48
C ILE A 196 -8.18 8.91 25.74
N TYR A 197 -7.39 8.61 24.71
CA TYR A 197 -6.20 7.78 24.84
C TYR A 197 -5.18 8.42 25.78
N HIS A 198 -4.96 9.72 25.64
CA HIS A 198 -4.09 10.48 26.52
C HIS A 198 -4.56 10.48 27.98
N GLU A 199 -5.84 10.73 28.24
CA GLU A 199 -6.41 10.66 29.60
C GLU A 199 -6.21 9.28 30.23
N ARG A 200 -6.26 8.19 29.44
CA ARG A 200 -5.94 6.84 29.93
C ARG A 200 -4.46 6.71 30.28
N LEU A 201 -3.55 7.19 29.43
CA LEU A 201 -2.10 7.14 29.70
C LEU A 201 -1.73 7.93 30.96
N VAL A 202 -2.30 9.12 31.14
CA VAL A 202 -2.10 9.93 32.34
C VAL A 202 -2.54 9.18 33.60
N LYS A 203 -3.75 8.60 33.58
CA LYS A 203 -4.25 7.79 34.71
C LYS A 203 -3.34 6.60 35.03
N LEU A 204 -2.83 5.91 34.01
CA LEU A 204 -1.89 4.80 34.18
C LEU A 204 -0.54 5.27 34.75
N SER A 205 -0.03 6.42 34.31
CA SER A 205 1.24 6.98 34.82
C SER A 205 1.15 7.38 36.29
N TYR A 206 0.02 7.97 36.71
CA TYR A 206 -0.24 8.29 38.11
C TYR A 206 -0.35 7.02 38.96
N ALA A 207 -1.04 5.99 38.45
CA ALA A 207 -1.13 4.69 39.13
C ALA A 207 0.24 3.99 39.26
N ALA A 208 1.17 4.27 38.34
CA ALA A 208 2.53 3.73 38.32
C ALA A 208 3.57 4.59 39.07
N GLY A 209 3.18 5.76 39.60
CA GLY A 209 4.09 6.65 40.35
C GLY A 209 5.14 7.39 39.52
N LEU A 210 4.95 7.51 38.19
CA LEU A 210 5.89 8.19 37.28
C LEU A 210 5.45 9.64 37.04
N HIS A 211 6.22 10.62 37.53
CA HIS A 211 5.98 12.05 37.29
C HIS A 211 6.38 12.48 35.87
N SER A 212 5.51 13.29 35.25
CA SER A 212 5.28 13.36 33.82
C SER A 212 5.50 14.77 33.26
N GLU A 213 6.75 15.25 33.23
CA GLU A 213 7.06 16.59 32.67
C GLU A 213 7.06 16.63 31.13
N CYS A 214 7.32 15.52 30.44
CA CYS A 214 7.26 15.46 28.97
C CYS A 214 5.84 15.52 28.39
N LEU A 215 4.79 15.16 29.15
CA LEU A 215 3.42 15.06 28.60
C LEU A 215 2.78 16.44 28.34
N LEU A 216 3.17 17.48 29.06
CA LEU A 216 2.50 18.79 28.99
C LEU A 216 2.76 19.50 27.65
N VAL A 217 3.93 19.23 27.04
CA VAL A 217 4.37 19.85 25.79
C VAL A 217 3.52 19.37 24.60
N ILE A 218 3.16 18.09 24.56
CA ILE A 218 2.37 17.49 23.45
C ILE A 218 0.92 17.98 23.47
N ILE A 219 0.34 18.19 24.67
CA ILE A 219 -1.03 18.70 24.83
C ILE A 219 -1.13 20.13 24.30
N LEU A 220 -0.13 20.97 24.61
CA LEU A 220 -0.12 22.37 24.18
C LEU A 220 0.02 22.49 22.67
N THR A 221 0.87 21.69 22.02
CA THR A 221 1.03 21.73 20.55
C THR A 221 -0.23 21.28 19.82
N LEU A 222 -0.88 20.19 20.25
CA LEU A 222 -2.11 19.73 19.62
C LEU A 222 -3.26 20.72 19.85
N SER A 223 -3.43 21.26 21.06
CA SER A 223 -4.51 22.20 21.37
C SER A 223 -4.39 23.51 20.58
N ILE A 224 -3.18 24.00 20.36
CA ILE A 224 -2.92 25.21 19.55
C ILE A 224 -3.21 24.95 18.06
N GLN A 225 -2.85 23.79 17.52
CA GLN A 225 -3.13 23.45 16.12
C GLN A 225 -4.64 23.30 15.83
N PHE A 226 -5.44 22.85 16.79
CA PHE A 226 -6.90 22.71 16.64
C PHE A 226 -7.69 24.00 16.86
N ALA A 227 -7.12 24.99 17.56
CA ALA A 227 -7.79 26.28 17.81
C ALA A 227 -7.63 27.30 16.67
N ILE A 228 -6.73 27.05 15.71
CA ILE A 228 -6.35 28.01 14.64
C ILE A 228 -7.04 27.68 13.29
N LYS A 229 -7.95 26.70 13.24
CA LYS A 229 -8.78 26.40 12.05
C LYS A 229 -10.27 26.47 12.41
#